data_AF-A0AAF0Z8G4-F1
#
_entry.id   AF-A0AAF0Z8G4-F1
#
_cell.length_a   1.000
_cell.length_b   1.000
_cell.length_c   1.000
_cell.angle_alpha   90.00
_cell.angle_beta   90.00
_cell.angle_gamma   90.00
#
_symmetry.space_group_name_H-M   'P 1'
#
loop_
_entity.id
_entity.type
_entity.pdbx_description
1 polymer ?
#
loop_
_entity_poly.entity_id
_entity_poly.type
_entity_poly.pdbx_seq_one_letter_code
_entity_poly.pdbx_strand_id
1 'polypeptide(L)'
;MNLVKQLKVDYPMIAVIAQNSGAMEFYWRESDHSYTGYVAEVWFKQLPSEFAYLWSQAIGESILVRKVSEMNSYCVSIPCNVPDGSLKMRSKNKKVRLVIEGDEALINSYYPALS
;
A
#
# COMPACT_ATOMS: atom_id res chain seq x y z
N MET A 1 -19.33 2.07 -20.97
CA MET A 1 -18.98 2.28 -19.55
C MET A 1 -17.96 1.23 -19.17
N ASN A 2 -16.69 1.59 -19.05
CA ASN A 2 -15.68 0.66 -18.52
C ASN A 2 -15.93 0.56 -17.02
N LEU A 3 -16.48 -0.59 -16.58
CA LEU A 3 -16.44 -0.99 -15.18
C LEU A 3 -14.97 -1.15 -14.83
N VAL A 4 -14.38 -0.12 -14.23
CA VAL A 4 -13.07 -0.24 -13.61
C VAL A 4 -13.25 -1.28 -12.52
N LYS A 5 -12.73 -2.48 -12.77
CA LYS A 5 -12.71 -3.59 -11.81
C LYS A 5 -12.05 -3.05 -10.55
N GLN A 6 -12.84 -2.78 -9.51
CA GLN A 6 -12.30 -2.32 -8.24
C GLN A 6 -11.45 -3.45 -7.67
N LEU A 7 -10.13 -3.23 -7.63
CA LEU A 7 -9.19 -4.11 -6.95
C LEU A 7 -9.57 -4.13 -5.47
N LYS A 8 -10.13 -5.25 -5.00
CA LYS A 8 -10.42 -5.47 -3.58
C LYS A 8 -9.15 -5.98 -2.91
N VAL A 9 -8.22 -5.07 -2.64
CA VAL A 9 -6.95 -5.39 -1.98
C VAL A 9 -6.85 -4.59 -0.69
N ASP A 10 -6.58 -5.26 0.42
CA ASP A 10 -6.49 -4.60 1.71
C ASP A 10 -5.10 -3.98 1.91
N TYR A 11 -5.04 -2.76 2.45
CA TYR A 11 -3.78 -2.06 2.69
C TYR A 11 -2.72 -2.90 3.45
N PRO A 12 -3.07 -3.68 4.49
CA PRO A 12 -2.09 -4.52 5.19
C PRO A 12 -1.34 -5.50 4.26
N MET A 13 -2.02 -6.07 3.26
CA MET A 13 -1.37 -6.95 2.28
C MET A 13 -0.34 -6.17 1.44
N ILE A 14 -0.71 -4.97 1.00
CA ILE A 14 0.15 -4.09 0.22
C ILE A 14 1.39 -3.70 1.05
N ALA A 15 1.18 -3.37 2.32
CA ALA A 15 2.24 -3.03 3.26
C ALA A 15 3.25 -4.17 3.44
N VAL A 16 2.78 -5.42 3.58
CA VAL A 16 3.67 -6.59 3.70
C VAL A 16 4.51 -6.79 2.43
N ILE A 17 3.89 -6.73 1.25
CA ILE A 17 4.62 -6.88 -0.02
C ILE A 17 5.63 -5.73 -0.18
N ALA A 18 5.24 -4.49 0.15
CA ALA A 18 6.10 -3.31 0.09
C ALA A 18 7.31 -3.45 1.03
N GLN A 19 7.08 -3.83 2.28
CA GLN A 19 8.12 -4.06 3.29
C GLN A 19 9.13 -5.11 2.79
N ASN A 20 8.67 -6.25 2.29
CA ASN A 20 9.52 -7.34 1.82
C ASN A 20 10.29 -6.99 0.53
N SER A 21 9.75 -6.05 -0.27
CA SER A 21 10.35 -5.62 -1.54
C SER A 21 11.26 -4.39 -1.39
N GLY A 22 11.60 -3.99 -0.16
CA GLY A 22 12.50 -2.87 0.10
C GLY A 22 11.91 -1.49 -0.21
N ALA A 23 10.59 -1.32 -0.01
CA ALA A 23 9.98 0.00 -0.07
C ALA A 23 10.62 0.95 0.95
N MET A 24 10.90 2.18 0.52
CA MET A 24 11.41 3.24 1.39
C MET A 24 10.34 3.77 2.33
N GLU A 25 9.12 3.87 1.82
CA GLU A 25 7.97 4.41 2.51
C GLU A 25 6.70 3.84 1.89
N PHE A 26 5.70 3.55 2.71
CA PHE A 26 4.38 3.17 2.24
C PHE A 26 3.32 3.64 3.24
N TYR A 27 2.24 4.20 2.72
CA TYR A 27 1.13 4.72 3.51
C TYR A 27 -0.15 4.64 2.68
N TRP A 28 -1.30 4.74 3.33
CA TRP A 28 -2.57 4.94 2.64
C TRP A 28 -3.04 6.38 2.85
N ARG A 29 -3.86 6.86 1.92
CA ARG A 29 -4.54 8.15 1.99
C ARG A 29 -5.91 8.03 1.37
N GLU A 30 -6.78 8.99 1.68
CA GLU A 30 -8.04 9.15 0.95
C GLU A 30 -7.74 9.57 -0.50
N SER A 31 -8.51 9.04 -1.44
CA SER A 31 -8.36 9.37 -2.87
C SER A 31 -8.97 10.73 -3.17
N ASP A 32 -8.18 11.64 -3.74
CA ASP A 32 -8.67 12.95 -4.21
C ASP A 32 -9.29 12.90 -5.62
N HIS A 33 -9.30 11.73 -6.25
CA HIS A 33 -9.82 11.49 -7.60
C HIS A 33 -10.96 10.46 -7.58
N SER A 34 -11.60 10.25 -8.74
CA SER A 34 -12.86 9.54 -9.05
C SER A 34 -13.15 8.18 -8.40
N TYR A 35 -12.28 7.70 -7.53
CA TYR A 35 -12.49 6.60 -6.60
C TYR A 35 -12.97 7.15 -5.26
N THR A 36 -14.23 6.89 -4.90
CA THR A 36 -14.67 6.99 -3.51
C THR A 36 -13.99 5.87 -2.72
N GLY A 37 -12.87 6.17 -2.04
CA GLY A 37 -12.13 5.17 -1.28
C GLY A 37 -10.70 5.58 -0.92
N TYR A 38 -9.88 4.59 -0.57
CA TYR A 38 -8.49 4.79 -0.15
C TYR A 38 -7.50 4.32 -1.23
N VAL A 39 -6.32 4.92 -1.22
CA VAL A 39 -5.20 4.56 -2.09
C VAL A 39 -3.96 4.36 -1.24
N ALA A 40 -3.27 3.25 -1.45
CA ALA A 40 -1.94 2.99 -0.95
C ALA A 40 -0.90 3.63 -1.88
N GLU A 41 0.00 4.42 -1.32
CA GLU A 41 1.18 4.96 -1.99
C GLU A 41 2.40 4.20 -1.49
N VAL A 42 3.17 3.62 -2.40
CA VAL A 42 4.39 2.85 -2.10
C VAL A 42 5.56 3.45 -2.87
N TRP A 43 6.63 3.77 -2.14
CA TRP A 43 7.78 4.51 -2.65
C TRP A 43 9.04 3.67 -2.64
N PHE A 44 9.83 3.77 -3.71
CA PHE A 44 11.07 3.02 -3.90
C PHE A 44 12.18 3.92 -4.44
N LYS A 45 13.42 3.62 -4.03
CA LYS A 45 14.61 4.34 -4.51
C LYS A 45 14.99 4.00 -5.95
N GLN A 46 14.62 2.79 -6.36
CA GLN A 46 14.94 2.21 -7.67
C GLN A 46 13.68 1.57 -8.26
N LEU A 47 13.74 1.21 -9.54
CA LEU A 47 12.61 0.57 -10.21
C LEU A 47 12.20 -0.72 -9.46
N PRO A 48 10.95 -0.81 -8.95
CA PRO A 48 10.55 -1.85 -8.01
C PRO A 48 10.11 -3.13 -8.73
N SER A 49 11.05 -3.76 -9.42
CA SER A 49 10.78 -4.95 -10.26
C SER A 49 10.31 -6.14 -9.43
N GLU A 50 10.89 -6.35 -8.25
CA GLU A 50 10.51 -7.42 -7.33
C GLU A 50 9.10 -7.20 -6.76
N PHE A 51 8.78 -5.98 -6.34
CA PHE A 51 7.44 -5.62 -5.91
C PHE A 51 6.41 -5.87 -7.00
N ALA A 52 6.68 -5.43 -8.24
CA ALA A 52 5.78 -5.64 -9.37
C ALA A 52 5.60 -7.13 -9.69
N TYR A 53 6.66 -7.93 -9.55
CA TYR A 53 6.59 -9.38 -9.70
C TYR A 53 5.73 -10.02 -8.61
N LEU A 54 6.01 -9.77 -7.32
CA LEU A 54 5.24 -10.32 -6.20
C LEU A 54 3.78 -9.87 -6.25
N TRP A 55 3.53 -8.62 -6.61
CA TRP A 55 2.19 -8.09 -6.87
C TRP A 55 1.46 -8.90 -7.94
N SER A 56 2.11 -9.12 -9.09
CA SER A 56 1.52 -9.90 -10.18
C SER A 56 1.20 -11.34 -9.77
N GLN A 57 2.04 -11.96 -8.93
CA GLN A 57 1.80 -13.31 -8.43
C GLN A 57 0.65 -13.36 -7.41
N ALA A 58 0.57 -12.37 -6.52
CA ALA A 58 -0.42 -12.36 -5.44
C ALA A 58 -1.81 -11.88 -5.91
N ILE A 59 -1.87 -10.91 -6.82
CA ILE A 59 -3.10 -10.24 -7.26
C ILE A 59 -3.51 -10.65 -8.68
N GLY A 60 -2.58 -11.15 -9.49
CA GLY A 60 -2.86 -11.52 -10.89
C GLY A 60 -3.04 -10.32 -11.83
N GLU A 61 -2.60 -9.13 -11.42
CA GLU A 61 -2.83 -7.88 -12.16
C GLU A 61 -1.52 -7.11 -12.32
N SER A 62 -1.37 -6.41 -13.45
CA SER A 62 -0.23 -5.52 -13.67
C SER A 62 -0.37 -4.23 -12.88
N ILE A 63 0.75 -3.62 -12.50
CA ILE A 63 0.77 -2.39 -11.74
C ILE A 63 1.52 -1.28 -12.44
N LEU A 64 1.00 -0.05 -12.35
CA LEU A 64 1.64 1.13 -12.93
C LEU A 64 2.66 1.69 -11.93
N VAL A 65 3.92 1.75 -12.35
CA VAL A 65 4.98 2.43 -11.60
C VAL A 65 5.25 3.79 -12.23
N ARG A 66 5.14 4.84 -11.43
CA ARG A 66 5.44 6.22 -11.84
C ARG A 66 6.83 6.62 -11.36
N LYS A 67 7.66 7.15 -12.25
CA LYS A 67 8.91 7.82 -11.86
C LYS A 67 8.61 9.24 -11.41
N VAL A 68 9.09 9.63 -10.24
CA VAL A 68 8.97 10.97 -9.66
C VAL A 68 10.34 11.64 -9.70
N SER A 69 10.53 12.47 -10.72
CA SER A 69 11.84 13.04 -11.06
C SER A 69 12.39 13.95 -9.97
N GLU A 70 11.54 14.70 -9.26
CA GLU A 70 11.95 15.66 -8.23
C GLU A 70 12.61 14.97 -7.03
N MET A 71 12.19 13.74 -6.74
CA MET A 71 12.72 12.95 -5.62
C MET A 71 13.68 11.84 -6.07
N ASN A 72 13.92 11.72 -7.38
CA ASN A 72 14.66 10.60 -7.98
C ASN A 72 14.17 9.23 -7.46
N SER A 73 12.85 9.08 -7.36
CA SER A 73 12.20 7.92 -6.75
C SER A 73 11.10 7.36 -7.66
N TYR A 74 10.63 6.17 -7.32
CA TYR A 74 9.54 5.49 -7.99
C TYR A 74 8.36 5.37 -7.02
N CYS A 75 7.16 5.64 -7.51
CA CYS A 75 5.94 5.66 -6.73
C CYS A 75 4.90 4.77 -7.40
N VAL A 76 4.20 4.00 -6.59
CA VAL A 76 3.14 3.10 -7.00
C VAL A 76 1.88 3.45 -6.21
N SER A 77 0.78 3.71 -6.93
CA SER A 77 -0.49 4.11 -6.33
C SER A 77 -1.54 3.02 -6.58
N ILE A 78 -2.06 2.41 -5.51
CA ILE A 78 -2.93 1.23 -5.57
C ILE A 78 -4.24 1.51 -4.84
N PRO A 79 -5.41 1.42 -5.49
CA PRO A 79 -6.69 1.43 -4.79
C PRO A 79 -6.74 0.31 -3.75
N CYS A 80 -7.08 0.64 -2.50
CA CYS A 80 -7.07 -0.32 -1.41
C CYS A 80 -8.26 -0.15 -0.47
N ASN A 81 -8.63 -1.23 0.22
CA ASN A 81 -9.51 -1.17 1.37
C ASN A 81 -8.68 -0.95 2.64
N VAL A 82 -9.24 -0.19 3.57
CA VAL A 82 -8.66 0.06 4.87
C VAL A 82 -9.63 -0.50 5.90
N PRO A 83 -9.25 -1.51 6.71
CA PRO A 83 -10.17 -2.12 7.66
C PRO A 83 -10.74 -1.11 8.66
N ASP A 84 -12.07 -1.06 8.79
CA ASP A 84 -12.73 -0.23 9.80
C ASP A 84 -12.46 -0.77 11.20
N GLY A 85 -11.73 0.01 12.02
CA GLY A 85 -11.53 -0.27 13.44
C GLY A 85 -10.13 -0.03 14.02
N SER A 86 -9.08 0.10 13.19
CA SER A 86 -7.68 0.14 13.67
C SER A 86 -6.91 1.44 13.39
N LEU A 87 -7.56 2.48 12.87
CA LEU A 87 -6.85 3.69 12.44
C LEU A 87 -7.42 4.94 13.11
N LYS A 88 -6.89 5.24 14.30
CA LYS A 88 -7.06 6.56 14.89
C LYS A 88 -6.00 7.51 14.35
N MET A 89 -6.43 8.43 13.51
CA MET A 89 -5.63 9.57 13.08
C MET A 89 -5.30 10.45 14.30
N ARG A 90 -4.04 10.42 14.79
CA ARG A 90 -3.56 11.45 15.73
C ARG A 90 -2.73 12.47 14.97
N SER A 91 -3.36 13.57 14.60
CA SER A 91 -2.67 14.74 14.06
C SER A 91 -1.99 15.51 15.19
N LYS A 92 -0.65 15.51 15.21
CA LYS A 92 0.16 16.55 15.84
C LYS A 92 1.45 16.71 15.04
N ASN A 93 1.47 17.72 14.17
CA ASN A 93 2.62 18.27 13.44
C ASN A 93 3.20 17.44 12.28
N LYS A 94 2.91 17.86 11.04
CA LYS A 94 3.67 17.87 9.76
C LYS A 94 4.80 16.85 9.43
N LYS A 95 4.98 15.77 10.18
CA LYS A 95 5.77 14.58 9.81
C LYS A 95 5.00 13.37 10.28
N VAL A 96 4.28 12.72 9.36
CA VAL A 96 3.52 11.51 9.65
C VAL A 96 4.52 10.35 9.71
N ARG A 97 4.79 9.85 10.93
CA ARG A 97 5.32 8.50 11.11
C ARG A 97 4.13 7.61 11.49
N LEU A 98 3.80 6.65 10.65
CA LEU A 98 2.87 5.58 11.01
C LEU A 98 3.58 4.67 12.02
N VAL A 99 3.12 4.69 13.26
CA VAL A 99 3.37 3.60 14.21
C VAL A 99 2.19 2.65 14.03
N ILE A 100 2.48 1.43 13.58
CA ILE A 100 1.48 0.37 13.50
C ILE A 100 1.24 -0.10 14.94
N GLU A 101 0.20 0.43 15.58
CA GLU A 101 -0.38 -0.18 16.78
C GLU A 101 -1.59 -0.99 16.31
N GLY A 102 -1.37 -2.28 16.10
CA GLY A 102 -2.37 -3.25 15.72
C GLY A 102 -2.09 -4.57 16.42
N ASP A 103 -3.14 -5.34 16.66
CA ASP A 103 -3.06 -6.64 17.32
C ASP A 103 -2.23 -7.60 16.46
N GLU A 104 -1.00 -7.91 16.90
CA GLU A 104 -0.09 -8.86 16.22
C GLU A 104 -0.78 -10.20 15.94
N ALA A 105 -1.72 -10.60 16.80
CA ALA A 105 -2.51 -11.81 16.61
C ALA A 105 -3.39 -11.75 15.36
N LEU A 106 -3.95 -10.58 15.03
CA LEU A 106 -4.78 -10.42 13.84
C LEU A 106 -3.93 -10.49 12.57
N ILE A 107 -2.76 -9.83 12.57
CA ILE A 107 -1.79 -9.87 11.46
C ILE A 107 -1.32 -11.31 11.21
N ASN A 108 -1.00 -12.04 12.28
CA ASN A 108 -0.59 -13.45 12.21
C ASN A 108 -1.74 -14.39 11.81
N SER A 109 -2.99 -14.06 12.15
CA SER A 109 -4.17 -14.88 11.80
C SER A 109 -4.51 -14.86 10.32
N TYR A 110 -4.26 -13.74 9.62
CA TYR A 110 -4.50 -13.64 8.18
C TYR A 110 -3.35 -14.22 7.35
N TYR A 111 -2.13 -14.31 7.90
CA TYR A 111 -0.92 -14.72 7.19
C TYR A 111 -0.02 -15.63 8.03
N PRO A 112 -0.41 -16.90 8.25
CA PRO A 112 0.32 -17.84 9.12
C PRO A 112 1.69 -18.28 8.59
N ALA A 113 2.09 -17.85 7.39
CA ALA A 113 3.43 -18.11 6.85
C ALA A 113 4.51 -17.12 7.35
N LEU A 114 4.14 -16.21 8.27
CA LEU A 114 5.01 -15.16 8.82
C LEU A 114 5.45 -15.41 10.28
N SER A 115 5.20 -16.62 10.83
CA SER A 115 5.76 -17.09 12.11
C SER A 115 7.01 -17.93 11.91
#